data_AF-A0A5N7JVA0-F1
#
_entry.id   AF-A0A5N7JVA0-F1
#
_cell.length_a   1.000
_cell.length_b   1.000
_cell.length_c   1.000
_cell.angle_alpha   90.00
_cell.angle_beta   90.00
_cell.angle_gamma   90.00
#
_symmetry.space_group_name_H-M   'P 1'
#
loop_
_entity.id
_entity.type
_entity.pdbx_description
1 polymer ?
#
loop_
_entity_poly.entity_id
_entity_poly.type
_entity_poly.pdbx_seq_one_letter_code
_entity_poly.pdbx_strand_id
1 'polypeptide(L)'
;MNYLRLLIAASALALCAAPAFAAPAPAPAEASAPAETAEHFLGSLKQKTGLITLPSGIATLKLNDEFYYLDPADTERLLTDGWGNPPGFKTLGMIVPKAVSPLSERGWGVIVSYNADGHVSDEDAAKIDHAEMLKQMQEEDVEDNKQRQKQGYAGLHLLGWAEPPHYDDSTHKMYWARELKADDANQNTLNYSIRVLGREGVLELNAVAAMADLPVIKQELPKVLAFTNFTDGNLYTDFNPSTDKLATYGLAALVAGGIAAKAGLFAKIGLFLLAAKKFLVIGVVALLAMIRKLFNRNKA
;
A
#
# COMPACT_ATOMS: atom_id res chain seq x y z
N MET A 1 -62.40 -12.78 24.88
CA MET A 1 -63.87 -12.90 24.88
C MET A 1 -64.34 -13.12 23.45
N ASN A 2 -64.77 -14.35 23.17
CA ASN A 2 -65.69 -14.85 22.13
C ASN A 2 -65.74 -14.24 20.70
N TYR A 3 -65.24 -15.05 19.76
CA TYR A 3 -65.88 -15.61 18.54
C TYR A 3 -66.91 -14.81 17.73
N LEU A 4 -66.73 -14.76 16.39
CA LEU A 4 -67.80 -15.11 15.43
C LEU A 4 -67.33 -15.43 13.97
N ARG A 5 -67.55 -16.70 13.58
CA ARG A 5 -68.01 -17.30 12.28
C ARG A 5 -67.30 -16.95 10.96
N LEU A 6 -66.57 -17.87 10.30
CA LEU A 6 -66.97 -19.05 9.48
C LEU A 6 -67.87 -18.75 8.27
N LEU A 7 -67.26 -18.77 7.08
CA LEU A 7 -67.87 -19.21 5.83
C LEU A 7 -67.03 -20.37 5.27
N ILE A 8 -67.68 -21.54 5.20
CA ILE A 8 -67.19 -22.77 4.59
C ILE A 8 -67.52 -22.69 3.10
N ALA A 9 -66.50 -22.78 2.25
CA ALA A 9 -66.66 -23.24 0.88
C ALA A 9 -66.01 -24.63 0.79
N ALA A 10 -66.87 -25.64 0.70
CA ALA A 10 -66.46 -27.02 0.42
C ALA A 10 -65.98 -27.11 -1.03
N SER A 11 -64.80 -27.67 -1.25
CA SER A 11 -64.35 -28.15 -2.55
C SER A 11 -63.71 -29.50 -2.33
N ALA A 12 -64.32 -30.52 -2.91
CA ALA A 12 -63.93 -31.90 -2.80
C ALA A 12 -62.83 -32.25 -3.82
N LEU A 13 -61.92 -33.11 -3.35
CA LEU A 13 -61.17 -34.15 -4.07
C LEU A 13 -60.21 -33.74 -5.21
N ALA A 14 -58.92 -33.91 -4.93
CA ALA A 14 -58.01 -34.75 -5.73
C ALA A 14 -56.79 -35.13 -4.87
N LEU A 15 -56.78 -36.35 -4.32
CA LEU A 15 -55.65 -36.89 -3.58
C LEU A 15 -54.64 -37.46 -4.60
N CYS A 16 -53.71 -36.64 -5.07
CA CYS A 16 -52.50 -37.14 -5.73
C CYS A 16 -51.52 -37.58 -4.65
N ALA A 17 -51.35 -38.90 -4.48
CA ALA A 17 -50.25 -39.45 -3.70
C ALA A 17 -48.94 -39.21 -4.47
N ALA A 18 -48.23 -38.13 -4.13
CA ALA A 18 -46.86 -37.94 -4.56
C ALA A 18 -45.94 -38.88 -3.76
N PRO A 19 -44.94 -39.52 -4.39
CA PRO A 19 -43.94 -40.28 -3.65
C PRO A 19 -43.20 -39.33 -2.71
N ALA A 20 -43.13 -39.68 -1.44
CA ALA A 20 -42.31 -38.98 -0.46
C ALA A 20 -40.84 -39.17 -0.83
N PHE A 21 -40.26 -38.21 -1.55
CA PHE A 21 -38.82 -38.05 -1.61
C PHE A 21 -38.35 -37.67 -0.21
N ALA A 22 -37.73 -38.61 0.50
CA ALA A 22 -36.97 -38.29 1.69
C ALA A 22 -35.90 -37.26 1.30
N ALA A 23 -36.00 -36.04 1.85
CA ALA A 23 -34.94 -35.07 1.72
C ALA A 23 -33.65 -35.69 2.28
N PRO A 24 -32.51 -35.63 1.56
CA PRO A 24 -31.24 -36.08 2.11
C PRO A 24 -30.99 -35.29 3.40
N ALA A 25 -30.67 -36.01 4.48
CA ALA A 25 -30.25 -35.38 5.72
C ALA A 25 -29.11 -34.40 5.41
N PRO A 26 -29.11 -33.18 5.96
CA PRO A 26 -28.00 -32.26 5.77
C PRO A 26 -26.72 -32.99 6.22
N ALA A 27 -25.76 -33.06 5.31
CA ALA A 27 -24.43 -33.56 5.63
C ALA A 27 -23.93 -32.76 6.85
N PRO A 28 -23.30 -33.43 7.85
CA PRO A 28 -22.69 -32.69 8.95
C PRO A 28 -21.73 -31.68 8.33
N ALA A 29 -21.90 -30.41 8.68
CA ALA A 29 -20.97 -29.36 8.31
C ALA A 29 -19.57 -29.87 8.64
N GLU A 30 -18.69 -29.94 7.64
CA GLU A 30 -17.28 -30.18 7.87
C GLU A 30 -16.85 -29.19 8.94
N ALA A 31 -16.42 -29.71 10.09
CA ALA A 31 -15.86 -28.89 11.15
C ALA A 31 -14.69 -28.14 10.52
N SER A 32 -14.89 -26.85 10.28
CA SER A 32 -13.82 -25.92 9.93
C SER A 32 -12.66 -26.19 10.88
N ALA A 33 -11.47 -26.41 10.34
CA ALA A 33 -10.25 -26.57 11.12
C ALA A 33 -10.24 -25.52 12.26
N PRO A 34 -9.87 -25.90 13.49
CA PRO A 34 -9.86 -24.94 14.59
C PRO A 34 -9.02 -23.74 14.18
N ALA A 35 -9.62 -22.54 14.28
CA ALA A 35 -8.91 -21.29 14.00
C ALA A 35 -7.60 -21.28 14.79
N GLU A 36 -6.48 -21.08 14.08
CA GLU A 36 -5.17 -20.96 14.71
C GLU A 36 -5.24 -19.85 15.76
N THR A 37 -4.93 -20.17 17.02
CA THR A 37 -4.91 -19.17 18.09
C THR A 37 -3.82 -18.14 17.82
N ALA A 38 -4.04 -16.89 18.21
CA ALA A 38 -3.07 -15.79 18.02
C ALA A 38 -1.67 -16.13 18.58
N GLU A 39 -1.60 -16.83 19.72
CA GLU A 39 -0.35 -17.26 20.33
C GLU A 39 0.38 -18.31 19.48
N HIS A 40 -0.34 -19.28 18.93
CA HIS A 40 0.23 -20.29 18.05
C HIS A 40 0.74 -19.66 16.74
N PHE A 41 -0.06 -18.78 16.14
CA PHE A 41 0.33 -18.04 14.95
C PHE A 41 1.62 -17.25 15.19
N LEU A 42 1.68 -16.45 16.25
CA LEU A 42 2.88 -15.68 16.60
C LEU A 42 4.09 -16.58 16.91
N GLY A 43 3.88 -17.70 17.60
CA GLY A 43 4.92 -18.68 17.88
C GLY A 43 5.46 -19.39 16.63
N SER A 44 4.69 -19.40 15.54
CA SER A 44 5.11 -19.96 14.26
C SER A 44 6.01 -19.02 13.43
N LEU A 45 6.04 -17.72 13.76
CA LEU A 45 6.87 -16.72 13.06
C LEU A 45 8.32 -16.81 13.56
N LYS A 46 9.29 -16.88 12.64
CA LYS A 46 10.71 -17.06 12.95
C LYS A 46 11.36 -15.72 13.25
N GLN A 47 11.40 -15.40 14.53
CA GLN A 47 12.10 -14.21 15.02
C GLN A 47 13.61 -14.32 14.83
N LYS A 48 14.22 -13.30 14.24
CA LYS A 48 15.69 -13.17 14.08
C LYS A 48 16.18 -11.96 14.88
N THR A 49 17.37 -12.08 15.47
CA THR A 49 17.99 -11.04 16.31
C THR A 49 19.46 -10.84 15.92
N GLY A 50 20.07 -9.75 16.38
CA GLY A 50 21.47 -9.44 16.10
C GLY A 50 21.68 -8.81 14.73
N LEU A 51 22.74 -9.19 14.02
CA LEU A 51 23.05 -8.67 12.70
C LEU A 51 22.24 -9.39 11.62
N ILE A 52 21.41 -8.64 10.91
CA ILE A 52 20.62 -9.11 9.77
C ILE A 52 21.16 -8.44 8.51
N THR A 53 21.52 -9.23 7.50
CA THR A 53 21.72 -8.72 6.14
C THR A 53 20.40 -8.80 5.40
N LEU A 54 19.90 -7.65 4.93
CA LEU A 54 18.66 -7.62 4.17
C LEU A 54 18.83 -8.34 2.82
N PRO A 55 17.73 -8.82 2.19
CA PRO A 55 17.81 -9.43 0.87
C PRO A 55 18.58 -8.56 -0.13
N SER A 56 19.32 -9.23 -1.03
CA SER A 56 20.25 -8.61 -2.00
C SER A 56 21.47 -7.91 -1.39
N GLY A 57 21.64 -7.89 -0.07
CA GLY A 57 22.83 -7.31 0.58
C GLY A 57 22.89 -5.78 0.54
N ILE A 58 21.78 -5.11 0.22
CA ILE A 58 21.73 -3.66 0.05
C ILE A 58 21.96 -2.89 1.37
N ALA A 59 21.50 -3.47 2.47
CA ALA A 59 21.60 -2.88 3.80
C ALA A 59 21.65 -3.97 4.88
N THR A 60 22.08 -3.57 6.06
CA THR A 60 22.14 -4.39 7.26
C THR A 60 21.35 -3.73 8.39
N LEU A 61 20.79 -4.57 9.26
CA LEU A 61 20.15 -4.18 10.50
C LEU A 61 20.97 -4.76 11.65
N LYS A 62 21.59 -3.91 12.47
CA LYS A 62 22.29 -4.33 13.68
C LYS A 62 21.35 -4.21 14.90
N LEU A 63 20.36 -5.10 14.96
CA LEU A 63 19.27 -5.01 15.94
C LEU A 63 19.81 -4.94 17.37
N ASN A 64 19.24 -4.05 18.17
CA ASN A 64 19.42 -4.06 19.61
C ASN A 64 18.49 -5.10 20.26
N ASP A 65 18.51 -5.19 21.59
CA ASP A 65 17.71 -6.18 22.32
C ASP A 65 16.22 -5.85 22.39
N GLU A 66 15.78 -4.67 21.95
CA GLU A 66 14.38 -4.23 21.98
C GLU A 66 13.57 -4.72 20.77
N PHE A 67 14.24 -5.09 19.67
CA PHE A 67 13.58 -5.48 18.42
C PHE A 67 13.97 -6.90 17.98
N TYR A 68 13.08 -7.50 17.19
CA TYR A 68 13.38 -8.66 16.37
C TYR A 68 12.98 -8.39 14.92
N TYR A 69 13.49 -9.21 14.01
CA TYR A 69 13.18 -9.13 12.60
C TYR A 69 12.45 -10.39 12.13
N LEU A 70 11.44 -10.18 11.30
CA LEU A 70 10.76 -11.20 10.52
C LEU A 70 11.25 -11.11 9.07
N ASP A 71 11.57 -12.26 8.47
CA ASP A 71 11.96 -12.28 7.07
C ASP A 71 10.75 -12.04 6.14
N PRO A 72 10.95 -11.89 4.81
CA PRO A 72 9.86 -11.54 3.92
C PRO A 72 8.66 -12.51 3.97
N ALA A 73 8.90 -13.81 4.20
CA ALA A 73 7.84 -14.80 4.25
C ALA A 73 6.99 -14.65 5.52
N ASP A 74 7.62 -14.52 6.69
CA ASP A 74 6.88 -14.31 7.94
C ASP A 74 6.29 -12.89 8.04
N THR A 75 6.90 -11.92 7.36
CA THR A 75 6.35 -10.57 7.20
C THR A 75 5.04 -10.60 6.41
N GLU A 76 5.01 -11.28 5.27
CA GLU A 76 3.78 -11.44 4.47
C GLU A 76 2.67 -12.07 5.32
N ARG A 77 2.98 -13.16 6.03
CA ARG A 77 2.02 -13.83 6.93
C ARG A 77 1.47 -12.89 8.00
N LEU A 78 2.33 -12.10 8.66
CA LEU A 78 1.86 -11.14 9.66
C LEU A 78 0.97 -10.07 9.03
N LEU A 79 1.31 -9.57 7.84
CA LEU A 79 0.51 -8.56 7.13
C LEU A 79 -0.84 -9.11 6.67
N THR A 80 -0.89 -10.34 6.16
CA THR A 80 -2.11 -10.94 5.61
C THR A 80 -2.96 -11.61 6.68
N ASP A 81 -2.38 -12.58 7.38
CA ASP A 81 -3.12 -13.46 8.30
C ASP A 81 -3.27 -12.80 9.67
N GLY A 82 -2.26 -12.02 10.09
CA GLY A 82 -2.30 -11.29 11.35
C GLY A 82 -3.07 -9.97 11.27
N TRP A 83 -2.86 -9.17 10.22
CA TRP A 83 -3.43 -7.83 10.09
C TRP A 83 -4.55 -7.71 9.03
N GLY A 84 -4.87 -8.79 8.31
CA GLY A 84 -6.00 -8.83 7.39
C GLY A 84 -5.79 -8.11 6.06
N ASN A 85 -4.54 -7.83 5.66
CA ASN A 85 -4.26 -7.18 4.38
C ASN A 85 -4.38 -8.16 3.20
N PRO A 86 -4.65 -7.66 1.97
CA PRO A 86 -4.53 -8.46 0.76
C PRO A 86 -3.10 -8.99 0.58
N PRO A 87 -2.90 -10.18 -0.03
CA PRO A 87 -1.56 -10.71 -0.29
C PRO A 87 -0.86 -9.97 -1.43
N GLY A 88 0.46 -10.16 -1.51
CA GLY A 88 1.31 -9.72 -2.61
C GLY A 88 2.36 -8.68 -2.22
N PHE A 89 2.66 -8.48 -0.94
CA PHE A 89 3.67 -7.50 -0.55
C PHE A 89 5.07 -8.00 -0.90
N LYS A 90 5.84 -7.13 -1.56
CA LYS A 90 7.27 -7.35 -1.81
C LYS A 90 8.07 -6.56 -0.80
N THR A 91 8.50 -7.24 0.26
CA THR A 91 9.25 -6.62 1.36
C THR A 91 10.66 -7.19 1.47
N LEU A 92 11.52 -6.44 2.13
CA LEU A 92 12.78 -6.91 2.69
C LEU A 92 12.61 -7.45 4.12
N GLY A 93 11.38 -7.59 4.61
CA GLY A 93 11.04 -8.07 5.95
C GLY A 93 10.40 -6.98 6.83
N MET A 94 10.28 -7.28 8.13
CA MET A 94 9.66 -6.40 9.11
C MET A 94 10.44 -6.40 10.42
N ILE A 95 10.60 -5.22 11.02
CA ILE A 95 11.18 -5.03 12.35
C ILE A 95 10.03 -4.85 13.34
N VAL A 96 10.04 -5.63 14.42
CA VAL A 96 8.95 -5.66 15.40
C VAL A 96 9.50 -5.46 16.81
N PRO A 97 8.91 -4.60 17.64
CA PRO A 97 9.29 -4.44 19.04
C PRO A 97 8.97 -5.71 19.84
N LYS A 98 9.84 -6.08 20.78
CA LYS A 98 9.60 -7.21 21.70
C LYS A 98 8.62 -6.87 22.83
N ALA A 99 8.53 -5.60 23.20
CA ALA A 99 7.77 -5.15 24.37
C ALA A 99 6.25 -5.20 24.18
N VAL A 100 5.77 -5.31 22.94
CA VAL A 100 4.34 -5.32 22.62
C VAL A 100 4.07 -6.36 21.53
N SER A 101 2.98 -7.11 21.70
CA SER A 101 2.56 -8.08 20.68
C SER A 101 2.08 -7.34 19.42
N PRO A 102 2.52 -7.73 18.22
CA PRO A 102 2.08 -7.09 16.97
C PRO A 102 0.61 -7.37 16.64
N LEU A 103 -0.07 -8.30 17.35
CA LEU A 103 -1.51 -8.55 17.21
C LEU A 103 -2.36 -7.83 18.26
N SER A 104 -1.73 -7.11 19.20
CA SER A 104 -2.49 -6.30 20.17
C SER A 104 -2.92 -4.97 19.56
N GLU A 105 -3.88 -4.28 20.17
CA GLU A 105 -4.32 -2.93 19.74
C GLU A 105 -3.19 -1.89 19.72
N ARG A 106 -2.16 -2.11 20.54
CA ARG A 106 -0.96 -1.26 20.63
C ARG A 106 0.23 -1.83 19.84
N GLY A 107 0.00 -2.93 19.13
CA GLY A 107 0.98 -3.60 18.29
C GLY A 107 1.38 -2.71 17.13
N TRP A 108 2.66 -2.72 16.81
CA TRP A 108 3.21 -1.99 15.67
C TRP A 108 4.40 -2.72 15.08
N GLY A 109 4.78 -2.35 13.86
CA GLY A 109 5.97 -2.87 13.19
C GLY A 109 6.43 -1.95 12.08
N VAL A 110 7.70 -2.06 11.71
CA VAL A 110 8.32 -1.33 10.59
C VAL A 110 8.52 -2.27 9.43
N ILE A 111 7.74 -2.10 8.38
CA ILE A 111 7.91 -2.83 7.13
C ILE A 111 9.08 -2.21 6.40
N VAL A 112 10.05 -3.05 6.02
CA VAL A 112 11.22 -2.63 5.25
C VAL A 112 11.03 -3.06 3.80
N SER A 113 11.19 -2.15 2.86
CA SER A 113 11.22 -2.43 1.41
C SER A 113 12.36 -1.65 0.75
N TYR A 114 12.66 -1.98 -0.51
CA TYR A 114 13.64 -1.25 -1.29
C TYR A 114 13.12 -0.99 -2.69
N ASN A 115 13.20 0.26 -3.12
CA ASN A 115 12.94 0.66 -4.49
C ASN A 115 14.28 0.88 -5.19
N ALA A 116 14.57 0.07 -6.22
CA ALA A 116 15.82 0.07 -6.98
C ALA A 116 15.74 0.88 -8.31
N ASP A 117 14.95 1.96 -8.35
CA ASP A 117 14.71 2.70 -9.59
C ASP A 117 15.82 3.70 -9.96
N GLY A 118 16.87 3.81 -9.16
CA GLY A 118 18.01 4.71 -9.36
C GLY A 118 18.15 5.75 -8.25
N HIS A 119 19.20 6.55 -8.35
CA HIS A 119 19.49 7.65 -7.45
C HIS A 119 18.41 8.75 -7.55
N VAL A 120 17.74 9.06 -6.44
CA VAL A 120 16.70 10.09 -6.39
C VAL A 120 17.35 11.43 -6.04
N SER A 121 17.20 12.43 -6.91
CA SER A 121 17.64 13.80 -6.62
C SER A 121 16.76 14.41 -5.53
N ASP A 122 17.40 15.13 -4.61
CA ASP A 122 16.77 15.88 -3.51
C ASP A 122 16.61 17.38 -3.79
N GLU A 123 16.98 17.85 -4.99
CA GLU A 123 16.92 19.27 -5.38
C GLU A 123 15.50 19.89 -5.37
N ASP A 124 14.47 19.05 -5.35
CA ASP A 124 13.07 19.45 -5.29
C ASP A 124 12.50 19.48 -3.86
N ALA A 125 13.26 19.06 -2.83
CA ALA A 125 12.79 18.95 -1.44
C ALA A 125 12.05 20.20 -0.95
N ALA A 126 12.64 21.38 -1.15
CA ALA A 126 12.12 22.66 -0.66
C ALA A 126 10.94 23.21 -1.48
N LYS A 127 10.58 22.58 -2.60
CA LYS A 127 9.57 23.08 -3.56
C LYS A 127 8.24 22.32 -3.47
N ILE A 128 8.14 21.37 -2.56
CA ILE A 128 6.99 20.47 -2.46
C ILE A 128 5.82 21.20 -1.78
N ASP A 129 4.67 21.31 -2.45
CA ASP A 129 3.42 21.73 -1.82
C ASP A 129 2.72 20.51 -1.18
N HIS A 130 2.91 20.35 0.13
CA HIS A 130 2.36 19.23 0.88
C HIS A 130 0.83 19.28 1.05
N ALA A 131 0.22 20.45 0.91
CA ALA A 131 -1.24 20.59 1.00
C ALA A 131 -1.89 20.17 -0.32
N GLU A 132 -1.34 20.62 -1.45
CA GLU A 132 -1.78 20.16 -2.77
C GLU A 132 -1.56 18.65 -2.93
N MET A 133 -0.39 18.15 -2.50
CA MET A 133 -0.07 16.74 -2.53
C MET A 133 -1.05 15.89 -1.71
N LEU A 134 -1.38 16.31 -0.48
CA LEU A 134 -2.35 15.59 0.35
C LEU A 134 -3.69 15.48 -0.35
N LYS A 135 -4.16 16.59 -0.93
CA LYS A 135 -5.42 16.62 -1.66
C LYS A 135 -5.42 15.64 -2.84
N GLN A 136 -4.34 15.60 -3.62
CA GLN A 136 -4.21 14.65 -4.73
C GLN A 136 -4.24 13.20 -4.24
N MET A 137 -3.52 12.87 -3.16
CA MET A 137 -3.53 11.53 -2.57
C MET A 137 -4.92 11.13 -2.07
N GLN A 138 -5.67 12.05 -1.46
CA GLN A 138 -7.04 11.81 -1.02
C GLN A 138 -8.00 11.56 -2.21
N GLU A 139 -7.78 12.22 -3.34
CA GLU A 139 -8.54 11.97 -4.57
C GLU A 139 -8.22 10.59 -5.18
N GLU A 140 -6.95 10.15 -5.12
CA GLU A 140 -6.52 8.82 -5.58
C GLU A 140 -7.09 7.69 -4.70
N ASP A 141 -7.07 7.87 -3.37
CA ASP A 141 -7.63 6.94 -2.40
C ASP A 141 -9.11 6.59 -2.69
N VAL A 142 -9.90 7.54 -3.18
CA VAL A 142 -11.30 7.30 -3.57
C VAL A 142 -11.42 6.26 -4.68
N GLU A 143 -10.51 6.27 -5.66
CA GLU A 143 -10.53 5.29 -6.74
C GLU A 143 -9.95 3.94 -6.30
N ASP A 144 -8.88 3.95 -5.51
CA ASP A 144 -8.28 2.73 -4.96
C ASP A 144 -9.25 1.98 -4.04
N ASN A 145 -10.05 2.70 -3.25
CA ASN A 145 -11.06 2.11 -2.39
C ASN A 145 -12.17 1.40 -3.16
N LYS A 146 -12.54 1.87 -4.37
CA LYS A 146 -13.47 1.14 -5.23
C LYS A 146 -12.90 -0.21 -5.64
N GLN A 147 -11.59 -0.30 -5.86
CA GLN A 147 -10.94 -1.57 -6.22
C GLN A 147 -10.84 -2.50 -5.01
N ARG A 148 -10.50 -1.97 -3.83
CA ARG A 148 -10.50 -2.72 -2.56
C ARG A 148 -11.86 -3.34 -2.26
N GLN A 149 -12.92 -2.55 -2.38
CA GLN A 149 -14.30 -3.01 -2.15
C GLN A 149 -14.74 -4.08 -3.16
N LYS A 150 -14.37 -3.94 -4.45
CA LYS A 150 -14.62 -4.98 -5.47
C LYS A 150 -13.94 -6.31 -5.15
N GLN A 151 -12.83 -6.27 -4.41
CA GLN A 151 -12.08 -7.45 -3.97
C GLN A 151 -12.53 -7.97 -2.59
N GLY A 152 -13.55 -7.35 -1.98
CA GLY A 152 -14.09 -7.76 -0.68
C GLY A 152 -13.36 -7.19 0.53
N TYR A 153 -12.45 -6.22 0.35
CA TYR A 153 -11.75 -5.54 1.44
C TYR A 153 -12.44 -4.23 1.82
N ALA A 154 -12.32 -3.86 3.10
CA ALA A 154 -12.72 -2.53 3.57
C ALA A 154 -11.94 -1.43 2.84
N GLY A 155 -12.62 -0.30 2.57
CA GLY A 155 -11.97 0.91 2.13
C GLY A 155 -11.05 1.45 3.21
N LEU A 156 -9.94 2.07 2.81
CA LEU A 156 -8.93 2.70 3.64
C LEU A 156 -8.77 4.15 3.18
N HIS A 157 -9.14 5.09 4.04
CA HIS A 157 -9.22 6.51 3.69
C HIS A 157 -8.09 7.30 4.35
N LEU A 158 -7.34 8.08 3.56
CA LEU A 158 -6.41 9.08 4.06
C LEU A 158 -7.16 10.30 4.61
N LEU A 159 -7.10 10.48 5.93
CA LEU A 159 -7.72 11.63 6.59
C LEU A 159 -6.84 12.88 6.51
N GLY A 160 -5.52 12.71 6.57
CA GLY A 160 -4.58 13.82 6.54
C GLY A 160 -3.15 13.42 6.91
N TRP A 161 -2.30 14.44 7.04
CA TRP A 161 -0.99 14.29 7.65
C TRP A 161 -1.13 14.23 9.18
N ALA A 162 -0.67 13.13 9.77
CA ALA A 162 -0.35 13.05 11.19
C ALA A 162 0.94 13.83 11.50
N GLU A 163 1.89 13.80 10.56
CA GLU A 163 3.08 14.64 10.54
C GLU A 163 3.36 15.05 9.09
N PRO A 164 3.39 16.36 8.77
CA PRO A 164 3.68 16.82 7.42
C PRO A 164 5.04 16.32 6.95
N PRO A 165 5.21 16.13 5.63
CA PRO A 165 6.47 15.67 5.09
C PRO A 165 7.60 16.68 5.37
N HIS A 166 8.78 16.17 5.72
CA HIS A 166 9.99 16.97 5.88
C HIS A 166 11.24 16.20 5.44
N TYR A 167 12.20 16.93 4.90
CA TYR A 167 13.48 16.40 4.44
C TYR A 167 14.60 16.78 5.41
N ASP A 168 15.48 15.83 5.71
CA ASP A 168 16.73 16.04 6.43
C ASP A 168 17.89 15.91 5.44
N ASP A 169 18.42 17.07 5.02
CA ASP A 169 19.54 17.18 4.10
C ASP A 169 20.81 16.51 4.64
N SER A 170 21.01 16.52 5.97
CA SER A 170 22.25 16.02 6.57
C SER A 170 22.36 14.50 6.52
N THR A 171 21.21 13.83 6.47
CA THR A 171 21.16 12.37 6.47
C THR A 171 20.48 11.77 5.25
N HIS A 172 20.10 12.60 4.28
CA HIS A 172 19.39 12.26 3.05
C HIS A 172 18.16 11.38 3.31
N LYS A 173 17.28 11.86 4.20
CA LYS A 173 16.07 11.14 4.62
C LYS A 173 14.84 12.01 4.49
N MET A 174 13.79 11.43 3.92
CA MET A 174 12.46 12.03 3.87
C MET A 174 11.55 11.34 4.89
N TYR A 175 10.78 12.13 5.64
CA TYR A 175 9.91 11.67 6.71
C TYR A 175 8.50 12.20 6.48
N TRP A 176 7.48 11.42 6.78
CA TRP A 176 6.10 11.89 6.89
C TRP A 176 5.25 10.88 7.65
N ALA A 177 4.09 11.29 8.15
CA ALA A 177 3.13 10.38 8.72
C ALA A 177 1.71 10.68 8.27
N ARG A 178 0.97 9.62 7.92
CA ARG A 178 -0.42 9.68 7.47
C ARG A 178 -1.34 9.11 8.53
N GLU A 179 -2.48 9.77 8.70
CA GLU A 179 -3.60 9.23 9.46
C GLU A 179 -4.60 8.59 8.49
N LEU A 180 -4.87 7.30 8.70
CA LEU A 180 -5.72 6.48 7.86
C LEU A 180 -6.92 5.95 8.65
N LYS A 181 -8.05 5.74 7.98
CA LYS A 181 -9.25 5.14 8.57
C LYS A 181 -9.81 4.05 7.66
N ALA A 182 -9.84 2.81 8.15
CA ALA A 182 -10.59 1.75 7.47
C ALA A 182 -12.09 1.86 7.78
N ASP A 183 -12.94 1.51 6.82
CA ASP A 183 -14.42 1.58 6.93
C ASP A 183 -14.96 0.84 8.16
N ASP A 184 -14.34 -0.28 8.53
CA ASP A 184 -14.74 -1.21 9.58
C ASP A 184 -13.91 -1.07 10.87
N ALA A 185 -12.92 -0.17 10.89
CA ALA A 185 -12.05 0.00 12.05
C ALA A 185 -12.67 0.96 13.08
N ASN A 186 -12.55 0.62 14.37
CA ASN A 186 -12.96 1.52 15.45
C ASN A 186 -11.96 2.67 15.66
N GLN A 187 -10.67 2.41 15.45
CA GLN A 187 -9.59 3.37 15.62
C GLN A 187 -8.98 3.78 14.29
N ASN A 188 -8.17 4.84 14.31
CA ASN A 188 -7.43 5.31 13.14
C ASN A 188 -6.03 4.69 13.17
N THR A 189 -5.48 4.44 11.99
CA THR A 189 -4.17 3.84 11.79
C THR A 189 -3.16 4.93 11.45
N LEU A 190 -2.00 4.87 12.10
CA LEU A 190 -0.82 5.65 11.75
C LEU A 190 0.01 4.88 10.72
N ASN A 191 0.35 5.55 9.62
CA ASN A 191 1.38 5.10 8.70
C ASN A 191 2.53 6.12 8.70
N TYR A 192 3.62 5.81 9.40
CA TYR A 192 4.81 6.66 9.46
C TYR A 192 5.84 6.15 8.47
N SER A 193 6.17 6.97 7.48
CA SER A 193 7.08 6.63 6.40
C SER A 193 8.40 7.37 6.55
N ILE A 194 9.48 6.61 6.36
CA ILE A 194 10.83 7.12 6.21
C ILE A 194 11.38 6.58 4.90
N ARG A 195 11.96 7.46 4.09
CA ARG A 195 12.70 7.10 2.88
C ARG A 195 14.15 7.48 3.10
N VAL A 196 15.01 6.48 3.18
CA VAL A 196 16.46 6.67 3.28
C VAL A 196 17.01 6.57 1.87
N LEU A 197 17.50 7.68 1.34
CA LEU A 197 18.04 7.71 -0.01
C LEU A 197 19.38 6.97 -0.03
N GLY A 198 19.58 6.14 -1.04
CA GLY A 198 20.80 5.38 -1.28
C GLY A 198 21.39 5.68 -2.65
N ARG A 199 22.49 5.02 -2.97
CA ARG A 199 23.21 5.19 -4.24
C ARG A 199 22.34 4.89 -5.45
N GLU A 200 21.65 3.76 -5.45
CA GLU A 200 20.94 3.21 -6.61
C GLU A 200 19.42 3.11 -6.39
N GLY A 201 18.92 3.72 -5.31
CA GLY A 201 17.54 3.54 -4.91
C GLY A 201 17.23 4.09 -3.54
N VAL A 202 16.12 3.62 -2.97
CA VAL A 202 15.57 4.12 -1.72
C VAL A 202 15.21 2.96 -0.80
N LEU A 203 15.77 2.96 0.40
CA LEU A 203 15.33 2.06 1.47
C LEU A 203 14.12 2.68 2.15
N GLU A 204 13.02 1.94 2.16
CA GLU A 204 11.75 2.42 2.67
C GLU A 204 11.43 1.74 4.00
N LEU A 205 11.20 2.54 5.03
CA LEU A 205 10.78 2.08 6.34
C LEU A 205 9.37 2.63 6.56
N ASN A 206 8.38 1.74 6.68
CA ASN A 206 6.99 2.12 6.90
C ASN A 206 6.51 1.53 8.22
N ALA A 207 6.41 2.35 9.25
CA ALA A 207 5.82 1.96 10.52
C ALA A 207 4.30 2.00 10.43
N VAL A 208 3.66 0.92 10.87
CA VAL A 208 2.19 0.80 10.97
C VAL A 208 1.84 0.62 12.43
N ALA A 209 0.98 1.48 12.96
CA ALA A 209 0.58 1.50 14.36
C ALA A 209 -0.84 2.10 14.53
N ALA A 210 -1.38 2.12 15.75
CA ALA A 210 -2.54 2.93 16.07
C ALA A 210 -2.18 4.43 16.06
N MET A 211 -3.12 5.30 15.67
CA MET A 211 -2.91 6.75 15.62
C MET A 211 -2.54 7.35 16.99
N ALA A 212 -3.11 6.80 18.06
CA ALA A 212 -2.80 7.18 19.44
C ALA A 212 -1.32 6.91 19.84
N ASP A 213 -0.58 6.17 19.03
CA ASP A 213 0.79 5.72 19.33
C ASP A 213 1.83 6.60 18.64
N LEU A 214 1.42 7.63 17.90
CA LEU A 214 2.34 8.58 17.26
C LEU A 214 3.46 9.05 18.20
N PRO A 215 3.22 9.45 19.47
CA PRO A 215 4.29 9.83 20.38
C PRO A 215 5.30 8.71 20.64
N VAL A 216 4.83 7.47 20.78
CA VAL A 216 5.68 6.28 20.98
C VAL A 216 6.49 6.02 19.72
N ILE A 217 5.85 6.04 18.54
CA ILE A 217 6.52 5.83 17.26
C ILE A 217 7.62 6.87 17.02
N LYS A 218 7.38 8.14 17.33
CA LYS A 218 8.39 9.21 17.23
C LYS A 218 9.58 8.99 18.16
N GLN A 219 9.36 8.37 19.32
CA GLN A 219 10.44 8.04 20.27
C GLN A 219 11.25 6.82 19.83
N GLU A 220 10.61 5.82 19.22
CA GLU A 220 11.24 4.53 18.89
C GLU A 220 11.91 4.51 17.51
N LEU A 221 11.38 5.23 16.52
CA LEU A 221 11.94 5.25 15.15
C LEU A 221 13.40 5.71 15.07
N PRO A 222 13.90 6.69 15.87
CA PRO A 222 15.32 7.01 15.90
C PRO A 222 16.21 5.81 16.25
N LYS A 223 15.75 4.91 17.12
CA LYS A 223 16.50 3.68 17.44
C LYS A 223 16.56 2.75 16.22
N VAL A 224 15.43 2.60 15.52
CA VAL A 224 15.34 1.79 14.29
C VAL A 224 16.29 2.32 13.21
N LEU A 225 16.34 3.63 13.02
CA LEU A 225 17.28 4.26 12.09
C LEU A 225 18.73 4.07 12.51
N ALA A 226 19.04 4.16 13.81
CA ALA A 226 20.43 4.07 14.30
C ALA A 226 21.09 2.72 13.98
N PHE A 227 20.31 1.64 13.87
CA PHE A 227 20.84 0.33 13.50
C PHE A 227 20.64 -0.06 12.04
N THR A 228 19.96 0.77 11.24
CA THR A 228 19.69 0.52 9.82
C THR A 228 20.76 1.19 8.98
N ASN A 229 21.59 0.40 8.30
CA ASN A 229 22.76 0.90 7.58
C ASN A 229 22.80 0.33 6.17
N PHE A 230 22.97 1.17 5.15
CA PHE A 230 23.40 0.69 3.84
C PHE A 230 24.75 -0.02 3.96
N THR A 231 24.96 -1.04 3.13
CA THR A 231 26.28 -1.67 3.01
C THR A 231 27.24 -0.75 2.24
N ASP A 232 28.54 -1.00 2.37
CA ASP A 232 29.59 -0.21 1.71
C ASP A 232 29.33 -0.09 0.21
N GLY A 233 29.42 1.14 -0.31
CA GLY A 233 29.19 1.45 -1.73
C GLY A 233 27.73 1.66 -2.11
N ASN A 234 26.78 1.58 -1.16
CA ASN A 234 25.35 1.83 -1.38
C ASN A 234 24.83 3.12 -0.74
N LEU A 235 25.70 3.93 -0.12
CA LEU A 235 25.29 5.20 0.48
C LEU A 235 24.89 6.20 -0.59
N TYR A 236 23.99 7.12 -0.26
CA TYR A 236 23.59 8.21 -1.16
C TYR A 236 24.81 8.97 -1.72
N THR A 237 25.79 9.23 -0.87
CA THR A 237 27.04 9.93 -1.20
C THR A 237 28.00 9.14 -2.06
N ASP A 238 27.77 7.82 -2.24
CA ASP A 238 28.56 6.98 -3.12
C ASP A 238 28.11 7.07 -4.59
N PHE A 239 27.10 7.90 -4.88
CA PHE A 239 26.58 8.14 -6.23
C PHE A 239 27.65 8.67 -7.18
N ASN A 240 27.74 8.03 -8.35
CA ASN A 240 28.58 8.43 -9.45
C ASN A 240 27.72 8.81 -10.66
N PRO A 241 27.61 10.11 -11.01
CA PRO A 241 26.78 10.56 -12.13
C PRO A 241 27.23 10.07 -13.50
N SER A 242 28.44 9.51 -13.62
CA SER A 242 28.95 8.96 -14.89
C SER A 242 28.53 7.51 -15.13
N THR A 243 28.17 6.76 -14.08
CA THR A 243 27.89 5.32 -14.16
C THR A 243 26.53 4.94 -13.63
N ASP A 244 26.05 5.67 -12.63
CA ASP A 244 24.87 5.27 -11.88
C ASP A 244 23.60 5.85 -12.51
N LYS A 245 22.51 5.10 -12.39
CA LYS A 245 21.21 5.47 -12.95
C LYS A 245 20.56 6.54 -12.06
N LEU A 246 20.15 7.66 -12.65
CA LEU A 246 19.23 8.60 -12.02
C LEU A 246 17.79 8.07 -12.09
N ALA A 247 17.06 8.18 -10.99
CA ALA A 247 15.62 7.99 -10.99
C ALA A 247 14.97 9.07 -11.86
N THR A 248 13.83 8.72 -12.48
CA THR A 248 13.09 9.64 -13.37
C THR A 248 12.16 10.60 -12.60
N TYR A 249 12.34 10.69 -11.28
CA TYR A 249 11.49 11.41 -10.34
C TYR A 249 12.31 11.92 -9.14
N GLY A 250 11.81 12.96 -8.49
CA GLY A 250 12.39 13.54 -7.26
C GLY A 250 11.61 13.16 -6.00
N LEU A 251 11.89 13.85 -4.88
CA LEU A 251 11.31 13.54 -3.57
C LEU A 251 9.80 13.74 -3.52
N ALA A 252 9.25 14.69 -4.28
CA ALA A 252 7.80 14.91 -4.31
C ALA A 252 7.05 13.63 -4.73
N ALA A 253 7.59 12.90 -5.72
CA ALA A 253 7.01 11.66 -6.17
C ALA A 253 7.15 10.53 -5.15
N LEU A 254 8.22 10.51 -4.34
CA LEU A 254 8.38 9.50 -3.29
C LEU A 254 7.30 9.62 -2.22
N VAL A 255 6.96 10.85 -1.81
CA VAL A 255 5.93 11.09 -0.79
C VAL A 255 4.53 10.76 -1.33
N ALA A 256 4.26 11.14 -2.58
CA ALA A 256 2.97 10.89 -3.24
C ALA A 256 2.73 9.40 -3.58
N GLY A 257 3.65 8.47 -3.28
CA GLY A 257 3.48 7.03 -3.57
C GLY A 257 3.91 6.63 -4.99
N GLY A 258 4.98 7.26 -5.49
CA GLY A 258 5.48 7.19 -6.86
C GLY A 258 5.41 5.81 -7.55
N ILE A 259 4.92 5.88 -8.78
CA ILE A 259 4.95 4.91 -9.92
C ILE A 259 3.65 4.12 -10.16
N ALA A 260 2.85 3.76 -9.17
CA ALA A 260 1.57 3.08 -9.43
C ALA A 260 0.61 3.96 -10.26
N ALA A 261 0.55 5.27 -9.96
CA ALA A 261 -0.33 6.21 -10.66
C ALA A 261 0.08 6.49 -12.13
N LYS A 262 1.38 6.44 -12.45
CA LYS A 262 1.87 6.77 -13.81
C LYS A 262 1.66 5.63 -14.80
N ALA A 263 1.76 4.38 -14.41
CA ALA A 263 1.47 3.25 -15.31
C ALA A 263 0.00 3.28 -15.77
N GLY A 264 -0.93 3.56 -14.85
CA GLY A 264 -2.36 3.69 -15.17
C GLY A 264 -2.69 4.93 -16.01
N LEU A 265 -2.08 6.07 -15.73
CA LEU A 265 -2.27 7.31 -16.51
C LEU A 265 -1.65 7.20 -17.91
N PHE A 266 -0.44 6.66 -18.05
CA PHE A 266 0.20 6.43 -19.36
C PHE A 266 -0.48 5.31 -20.15
N ALA A 267 -1.03 4.27 -19.50
CA ALA A 267 -1.87 3.28 -20.16
C ALA A 267 -3.18 3.89 -20.67
N LYS A 268 -3.83 4.77 -19.89
CA LYS A 268 -5.04 5.51 -20.29
C LYS A 268 -4.74 6.50 -21.44
N ILE A 269 -3.62 7.22 -21.38
CA ILE A 269 -3.17 8.12 -22.47
C ILE A 269 -2.82 7.31 -23.72
N GLY A 270 -2.09 6.20 -23.59
CA GLY A 270 -1.76 5.30 -24.69
C GLY A 270 -3.01 4.70 -25.35
N LEU A 271 -4.00 4.30 -24.56
CA LEU A 271 -5.28 3.78 -25.05
C LEU A 271 -6.14 4.88 -25.72
N PHE A 272 -6.15 6.09 -25.17
CA PHE A 272 -6.80 7.26 -25.77
C PHE A 272 -6.17 7.64 -27.12
N LEU A 273 -4.83 7.66 -27.21
CA LEU A 273 -4.12 7.91 -28.47
C LEU A 273 -4.36 6.79 -29.51
N LEU A 274 -4.44 5.53 -29.07
CA LEU A 274 -4.80 4.39 -29.94
C LEU A 274 -6.24 4.48 -30.45
N ALA A 275 -7.19 4.89 -29.59
CA ALA A 275 -8.59 5.08 -29.94
C ALA A 275 -8.79 6.30 -30.87
N ALA A 276 -8.01 7.36 -30.65
CA ALA A 276 -8.01 8.58 -31.45
C ALA A 276 -7.20 8.47 -32.76
N LYS A 277 -6.62 7.30 -33.09
CA LYS A 277 -5.77 7.12 -34.29
C LYS A 277 -6.43 7.57 -35.61
N LYS A 278 -7.76 7.45 -35.71
CA LYS A 278 -8.53 7.89 -36.89
C LYS A 278 -8.65 9.42 -36.98
N PHE A 279 -8.58 10.13 -35.85
CA PHE A 279 -8.62 11.59 -35.78
C PHE A 279 -7.22 12.22 -35.83
N LEU A 280 -6.18 11.49 -35.41
CA LEU A 280 -4.79 11.96 -35.46
C LEU A 280 -4.30 12.12 -36.91
N VAL A 281 -4.69 11.21 -37.81
CA VAL A 281 -4.41 11.33 -39.26
C VAL A 281 -5.15 12.52 -39.87
N ILE A 282 -6.42 12.73 -39.51
CA ILE A 282 -7.22 13.87 -40.00
C ILE A 282 -6.66 15.19 -39.46
N GLY A 283 -6.24 15.23 -38.19
CA GLY A 283 -5.61 16.38 -37.56
C GLY A 283 -4.26 16.74 -38.17
N VAL A 284 -3.40 15.75 -38.43
CA VAL A 284 -2.12 15.96 -39.13
C VAL A 284 -2.33 16.40 -40.58
N VAL A 285 -3.28 15.81 -41.30
CA VAL A 285 -3.62 16.23 -42.68
C VAL A 285 -4.21 17.64 -42.71
N ALA A 286 -5.08 18.00 -41.76
CA ALA A 286 -5.64 19.35 -41.65
C ALA A 286 -4.58 20.39 -41.29
N LEU A 287 -3.65 20.07 -40.38
CA LEU A 287 -2.54 20.93 -39.99
C LEU A 287 -1.55 21.12 -41.15
N LEU A 288 -1.18 20.05 -41.86
CA LEU A 288 -0.34 20.12 -43.06
C LEU A 288 -1.02 20.92 -44.19
N ALA A 289 -2.33 20.78 -44.37
CA ALA A 289 -3.10 21.56 -45.33
C ALA A 289 -3.18 23.06 -44.95
N MET A 290 -3.33 23.37 -43.67
CA MET A 290 -3.35 24.75 -43.16
C MET A 290 -1.98 25.42 -43.29
N ILE A 291 -0.90 24.71 -42.94
CA ILE A 291 0.48 25.17 -43.14
C ILE A 291 0.76 25.39 -44.63
N ARG A 292 0.39 24.45 -45.51
CA ARG A 292 0.55 24.59 -46.96
C ARG A 292 -0.24 25.78 -47.53
N LYS A 293 -1.44 26.05 -47.00
CA LYS A 293 -2.27 27.22 -47.39
C LYS A 293 -1.65 28.54 -46.92
N LEU A 294 -1.00 28.56 -45.77
CA LEU A 294 -0.26 29.73 -45.27
C LEU A 294 1.00 30.01 -46.10
N PHE A 295 1.74 28.98 -46.53
CA PHE A 295 2.92 29.14 -47.39
C PHE A 295 2.58 29.46 -48.87
N ASN A 296 1.43 29.02 -49.39
CA ASN A 296 1.00 29.37 -50.75
C ASN A 296 0.33 30.74 -50.87
N ARG A 297 -0.05 31.39 -49.75
CA ARG A 297 -0.58 32.77 -49.75
C ARG A 297 0.50 33.85 -49.96
N ASN A 298 1.78 33.46 -49.93
CA ASN A 298 2.92 34.35 -50.22
C ASN A 298 3.52 34.12 -51.62
N LYS A 299 2.78 33.49 -52.54
CA LYS A 299 3.16 33.32 -53.96
C LYS A 299 2.07 33.79 -54.94
N ALA A 300 1.18 34.69 -54.50
CA ALA A 300 0.26 35.44 -55.34
C ALA A 300 0.40 36.93 -55.02
#